data_AF-A0AAT9RDV0-F1
#
_entry.id   AF-A0AAT9RDV0-F1
#
_cell.length_a   1.000
_cell.length_b   1.000
_cell.length_c   1.000
_cell.angle_alpha   90.00
_cell.angle_beta   90.00
_cell.angle_gamma   90.00
#
_symmetry.space_group_name_H-M   'P 1'
#
loop_
_entity.id
_entity.type
_entity.pdbx_description
1 polymer ?
#
loop_
_entity_poly.entity_id
_entity_poly.type
_entity_poly.pdbx_seq_one_letter_code
_entity_poly.pdbx_strand_id
1 'polypeptide(L)'
;MTTDESLILRVAGRPVGRYLTRPELPGRLSPRPCLHPVTTLSGTAVTELSPADHLHHLGVGVAVPDVEGHNFWGGRTYVRDQGPTELDNHGSQRHIAFQLRDPDGFVEELRWVASGTELLRERRTVAATELTDTAWALDFTFSLTNTTGQPVSIGSPATNGRPGAAYGGFFWRARKEATAPRVFTAEAEGEAAVHGRRAGWLGLAGSDWTLVFAGATDTTRRDPWFVRADEYPGVGSSLAHTERVPIEPGETVVRRVVTVVADGTLDRGEAAALVRKAVSP
;
A
#
# COMPACT_ATOMS: atom_id res chain seq x y z
N MET A 1 -28.33 7.76 -5.61
CA MET A 1 -27.58 6.50 -5.79
C MET A 1 -26.46 6.78 -6.79
N THR A 2 -25.28 7.15 -6.30
CA THR A 2 -24.10 7.27 -7.16
C THR A 2 -23.37 5.94 -7.09
N THR A 3 -23.50 5.15 -8.16
CA THR A 3 -22.83 3.86 -8.35
C THR A 3 -21.37 3.90 -7.90
N ASP A 4 -20.97 2.90 -7.12
CA ASP A 4 -19.57 2.63 -6.78
C ASP A 4 -18.80 2.46 -8.10
N GLU A 5 -17.98 3.45 -8.44
CA GLU A 5 -17.28 3.44 -9.71
C GLU A 5 -16.06 2.52 -9.55
N SER A 6 -16.19 1.30 -10.08
CA SER A 6 -15.12 0.33 -10.09
C SER A 6 -14.43 0.28 -11.45
N LEU A 7 -13.09 0.28 -11.44
CA LEU A 7 -12.28 0.07 -12.65
C LEU A 7 -11.77 -1.37 -12.68
N ILE A 8 -11.59 -1.91 -13.88
CA ILE A 8 -10.92 -3.20 -14.08
C ILE A 8 -9.58 -2.92 -14.76
N LEU A 9 -8.51 -3.23 -14.05
CA LEU A 9 -7.14 -3.17 -14.53
C LEU A 9 -6.81 -4.45 -15.31
N ARG A 10 -6.16 -4.30 -16.46
CA ARG A 10 -5.90 -5.37 -17.41
C ARG A 10 -4.45 -5.39 -17.86
N VAL A 11 -3.96 -6.59 -18.14
CA VAL A 11 -2.66 -6.86 -18.75
C VAL A 11 -2.91 -7.74 -19.97
N ALA A 12 -2.45 -7.31 -21.15
CA ALA A 12 -2.71 -8.02 -22.42
C ALA A 12 -4.20 -8.42 -22.60
N GLY A 13 -5.12 -7.53 -22.21
CA GLY A 13 -6.57 -7.77 -22.24
C GLY A 13 -7.14 -8.62 -21.10
N ARG A 14 -6.30 -9.32 -20.30
CA ARG A 14 -6.72 -10.15 -19.17
C ARG A 14 -6.97 -9.28 -17.93
N PRO A 15 -8.10 -9.42 -17.21
CA PRO A 15 -8.32 -8.70 -15.96
C PRO A 15 -7.38 -9.20 -14.87
N VAL A 16 -6.67 -8.29 -14.22
CA VAL A 16 -5.70 -8.61 -13.14
C VAL A 16 -5.99 -7.85 -11.84
N GLY A 17 -6.88 -6.85 -11.87
CA GLY A 17 -7.21 -6.06 -10.69
C GLY A 17 -8.56 -5.38 -10.82
N ARG A 18 -9.23 -5.17 -9.69
CA ARG A 18 -10.39 -4.26 -9.58
C ARG A 18 -10.04 -3.11 -8.66
N TYR A 19 -10.25 -1.89 -9.12
CA TYR A 19 -10.09 -0.68 -8.31
C TYR A 19 -11.45 -0.18 -7.83
N LEU A 20 -11.58 0.05 -6.53
CA LEU A 20 -12.77 0.61 -5.90
C LEU A 20 -12.49 2.05 -5.50
N THR A 21 -13.22 3.01 -6.05
CA THR A 21 -13.05 4.44 -5.73
C THR A 21 -13.75 4.87 -4.45
N ARG A 22 -14.82 4.17 -4.03
CA ARG A 22 -15.54 4.50 -2.79
C ARG A 22 -16.07 3.23 -2.13
N PRO A 23 -15.22 2.41 -1.50
CA PRO A 23 -15.71 1.27 -0.74
C PRO A 23 -16.64 1.74 0.38
N GLU A 24 -17.79 1.07 0.49
CA GLU A 24 -18.79 1.35 1.52
C GLU A 24 -18.31 0.81 2.87
N LEU A 25 -17.68 1.69 3.65
CA LEU A 25 -17.11 1.34 4.96
C LEU A 25 -17.58 2.34 6.03
N PRO A 26 -17.80 1.89 7.28
CA PRO A 26 -17.98 2.79 8.42
C PRO A 26 -16.82 3.77 8.56
N GLY A 27 -17.10 5.00 9.00
CA GLY A 27 -16.09 6.05 9.17
C GLY A 27 -14.88 5.62 10.02
N ARG A 28 -15.11 4.83 11.08
CA ARG A 28 -14.07 4.27 11.95
C ARG A 28 -13.07 3.34 11.25
N LEU A 29 -13.34 2.91 10.01
CA LEU A 29 -12.44 2.09 9.20
C LEU A 29 -11.66 2.93 8.17
N SER A 30 -11.77 4.26 8.23
CA SER A 30 -11.14 5.23 7.33
C SER A 30 -11.34 4.88 5.85
N PRO A 31 -12.57 5.09 5.31
CA PRO A 31 -12.91 4.75 3.94
C PRO A 31 -11.95 5.40 2.93
N ARG A 32 -11.49 4.60 1.97
CA ARG A 32 -10.48 4.99 0.99
C ARG A 32 -10.44 4.10 -0.25
N PRO A 33 -10.01 4.61 -1.42
CA PRO A 33 -9.87 3.77 -2.60
C PRO A 33 -8.84 2.66 -2.44
N CYS A 34 -9.12 1.48 -2.99
CA CYS A 34 -8.25 0.31 -2.91
C CYS A 34 -8.36 -0.59 -4.14
N LEU A 35 -7.31 -1.37 -4.42
CA LEU A 35 -7.32 -2.47 -5.39
C LEU A 35 -7.69 -3.78 -4.67
N HIS A 36 -8.81 -4.38 -5.05
CA HIS A 36 -9.19 -5.73 -4.65
C HIS A 36 -10.33 -6.30 -5.53
N PRO A 37 -10.26 -7.58 -5.94
CA PRO A 37 -9.09 -8.45 -5.87
C PRO A 37 -8.01 -8.00 -6.85
N VAL A 38 -6.75 -8.23 -6.51
CA VAL A 38 -5.63 -8.32 -7.45
C VAL A 38 -5.29 -9.79 -7.66
N THR A 39 -4.99 -10.22 -8.88
CA THR A 39 -4.71 -11.62 -9.21
C THR A 39 -3.39 -11.79 -9.97
N THR A 40 -2.82 -12.98 -9.88
CA THR A 40 -1.80 -13.46 -10.84
C THR A 40 -2.42 -13.67 -12.23
N LEU A 41 -1.62 -13.98 -13.26
CA LEU A 41 -2.12 -14.21 -14.62
C LEU A 41 -2.93 -15.51 -14.74
N SER A 42 -2.66 -16.52 -13.90
CA SER A 42 -3.48 -17.73 -13.77
C SER A 42 -4.78 -17.54 -12.97
N GLY A 43 -4.99 -16.36 -12.38
CA GLY A 43 -6.23 -16.01 -11.68
C GLY A 43 -6.20 -16.21 -10.16
N THR A 44 -5.05 -16.55 -9.57
CA THR A 44 -4.91 -16.65 -8.11
C THR A 44 -4.98 -15.27 -7.47
N ALA A 45 -5.96 -15.05 -6.59
CA ALA A 45 -6.13 -13.78 -5.88
C ALA A 45 -5.04 -13.59 -4.82
N VAL A 46 -4.30 -12.48 -4.90
CA VAL A 46 -3.12 -12.17 -4.06
C VAL A 46 -3.39 -11.06 -3.03
N THR A 47 -4.66 -10.74 -2.79
CA THR A 47 -5.08 -9.69 -1.84
C THR A 47 -6.25 -10.16 -0.96
N GLU A 48 -6.32 -9.60 0.24
CA GLU A 48 -7.48 -9.73 1.14
C GLU A 48 -8.16 -8.36 1.36
N LEU A 49 -9.47 -8.36 1.59
CA LEU A 49 -10.26 -7.16 1.87
C LEU A 49 -11.08 -7.36 3.14
N SER A 50 -10.92 -6.43 4.08
CA SER A 50 -11.68 -6.36 5.34
C SER A 50 -11.82 -7.72 6.06
N PRO A 51 -10.71 -8.45 6.31
CA PRO A 51 -10.77 -9.70 7.06
C PRO A 51 -11.30 -9.45 8.48
N ALA A 52 -11.97 -10.45 9.06
CA ALA A 52 -12.74 -10.29 10.30
C ALA A 52 -11.91 -9.81 11.50
N ASP A 53 -10.62 -10.15 11.53
CA ASP A 53 -9.65 -9.74 12.54
C ASP A 53 -9.14 -8.30 12.33
N HIS A 54 -9.13 -7.82 11.08
CA HIS A 54 -8.59 -6.52 10.69
C HIS A 54 -9.46 -5.83 9.63
N LEU A 55 -10.69 -5.45 9.99
CA LEU A 55 -11.69 -4.88 9.06
C LEU A 55 -11.21 -3.62 8.30
N HIS A 56 -10.19 -2.92 8.82
CA HIS A 56 -9.63 -1.72 8.20
C HIS A 56 -8.51 -2.03 7.18
N HIS A 57 -8.15 -3.30 6.95
CA HIS A 57 -7.18 -3.69 5.92
C HIS A 57 -7.86 -3.86 4.57
N LEU A 58 -7.43 -3.08 3.58
CA LEU A 58 -8.11 -2.95 2.29
C LEU A 58 -7.16 -3.22 1.11
N GLY A 59 -7.02 -4.48 0.70
CA GLY A 59 -6.30 -4.87 -0.51
C GLY A 59 -4.97 -4.14 -0.69
N VAL A 60 -4.82 -3.42 -1.80
CA VAL A 60 -3.66 -2.55 -2.07
C VAL A 60 -4.07 -1.08 -2.12
N GLY A 61 -3.31 -0.20 -1.48
CA GLY A 61 -3.52 1.23 -1.56
C GLY A 61 -2.59 2.04 -0.67
N VAL A 62 -2.96 3.28 -0.39
CA VAL A 62 -2.25 4.17 0.52
C VAL A 62 -3.07 4.31 1.81
N ALA A 63 -2.45 4.09 2.95
CA ALA A 63 -3.09 4.24 4.26
C ALA A 63 -2.05 4.75 5.26
N VAL A 64 -2.39 5.75 6.07
CA VAL A 64 -1.46 6.33 7.06
C VAL A 64 -2.15 6.42 8.42
N PRO A 65 -1.58 5.85 9.48
CA PRO A 65 -2.23 5.82 10.79
C PRO A 65 -2.30 7.17 11.51
N ASP A 66 -1.46 8.12 11.11
CA ASP A 66 -1.38 9.43 11.72
C ASP A 66 -0.98 10.49 10.68
N VAL A 67 -1.92 11.35 10.31
CA VAL A 67 -1.71 12.57 9.54
C VAL A 67 -2.22 13.72 10.39
N GLU A 68 -1.32 14.46 11.00
CA GLU A 68 -1.63 15.54 11.94
C GLU A 68 -2.62 15.10 13.04
N GLY A 69 -2.40 13.92 13.62
CA GLY A 69 -3.26 13.35 14.66
C GLY A 69 -4.53 12.66 14.15
N HIS A 70 -4.79 12.68 12.83
CA HIS A 70 -5.94 12.00 12.22
C HIS A 70 -5.57 10.63 11.66
N ASN A 71 -6.45 9.65 11.85
CA ASN A 71 -6.24 8.27 11.44
C ASN A 71 -6.84 8.00 10.06
N PHE A 72 -5.99 7.81 9.05
CA PHE A 72 -6.37 7.40 7.68
C PHE A 72 -6.09 5.92 7.40
N TRP A 73 -5.77 5.13 8.44
CA TRP A 73 -5.58 3.69 8.39
C TRP A 73 -6.86 2.93 8.75
N GLY A 74 -7.62 3.47 9.71
CA GLY A 74 -8.81 2.86 10.28
C GLY A 74 -8.52 2.09 11.57
N GLY A 75 -9.58 1.67 12.25
CA GLY A 75 -9.49 0.96 13.53
C GLY A 75 -8.97 1.84 14.67
N ARG A 76 -8.33 1.22 15.67
CA ARG A 76 -7.82 1.92 16.85
C ARG A 76 -6.56 2.72 16.51
N THR A 77 -6.48 3.93 17.04
CA THR A 77 -5.30 4.80 16.95
C THR A 77 -4.32 4.41 18.04
N TYR A 78 -3.03 4.25 17.73
CA TYR A 78 -2.03 4.02 18.77
C TYR A 78 -1.66 5.33 19.46
N VAL A 79 -1.89 5.39 20.77
CA VAL A 79 -1.56 6.53 21.63
C VAL A 79 -0.40 6.14 22.53
N ARG A 80 0.63 7.00 22.58
CA ARG A 80 1.81 6.80 23.44
C ARG A 80 1.38 6.58 24.89
N ASP A 81 2.00 5.61 25.55
CA ASP A 81 1.77 5.23 26.95
C ASP A 81 0.34 4.73 27.28
N GLN A 82 -0.55 4.62 26.29
CA GLN A 82 -1.91 4.10 26.43
C GLN A 82 -2.17 2.86 25.57
N GLY A 83 -1.46 2.72 24.44
CA GLY A 83 -1.65 1.64 23.49
C GLY A 83 -2.68 1.96 22.40
N PRO A 84 -3.19 0.93 21.69
CA PRO A 84 -4.31 1.12 20.76
C PRO A 84 -5.53 1.67 21.51
N THR A 85 -6.15 2.74 21.02
CA THR A 85 -7.29 3.43 21.66
C THR A 85 -8.35 3.75 20.62
N GLU A 86 -9.61 3.55 20.98
CA GLU A 86 -10.75 4.02 20.16
C GLU A 86 -10.83 5.53 20.31
N LEU A 87 -10.65 6.26 19.21
CA LEU A 87 -10.74 7.71 19.14
C LEU A 87 -11.67 8.09 17.99
N ASP A 88 -12.34 9.23 18.11
CA ASP A 88 -13.11 9.82 17.01
C ASP A 88 -12.21 10.76 16.19
N ASN A 89 -11.18 10.18 15.56
CA ASN A 89 -10.16 10.93 14.81
C ASN A 89 -9.97 10.43 13.37
N HIS A 90 -10.91 9.66 12.84
CA HIS A 90 -10.77 9.02 11.52
C HIS A 90 -10.95 10.01 10.37
N GLY A 91 -9.98 9.99 9.46
CA GLY A 91 -10.07 10.65 8.17
C GLY A 91 -10.60 9.71 7.07
N SER A 92 -10.90 10.29 5.91
CA SER A 92 -11.31 9.56 4.70
C SER A 92 -10.55 10.06 3.48
N GLN A 93 -10.21 9.16 2.57
CA GLN A 93 -9.67 9.50 1.26
C GLN A 93 -10.84 9.49 0.27
N ARG A 94 -11.03 10.60 -0.46
CA ARG A 94 -12.19 10.78 -1.34
C ARG A 94 -11.73 10.99 -2.77
N HIS A 95 -12.17 10.12 -3.66
CA HIS A 95 -12.05 10.30 -5.10
C HIS A 95 -12.59 11.68 -5.53
N ILE A 96 -11.82 12.38 -6.37
CA ILE A 96 -12.23 13.63 -7.02
C ILE A 96 -12.52 13.37 -8.49
N ALA A 97 -11.52 12.88 -9.24
CA ALA A 97 -11.62 12.62 -10.66
C ALA A 97 -10.51 11.69 -11.14
N PHE A 98 -10.75 11.00 -12.26
CA PHE A 98 -9.70 10.42 -13.08
C PHE A 98 -9.24 11.45 -14.13
N GLN A 99 -7.94 11.71 -14.17
CA GLN A 99 -7.29 12.50 -15.23
C GLN A 99 -6.94 11.64 -16.45
N LEU A 100 -6.70 10.34 -16.22
CA LEU A 100 -6.50 9.31 -17.23
C LEU A 100 -7.17 8.03 -16.75
N ARG A 101 -7.78 7.30 -17.68
CA ARG A 101 -8.39 5.99 -17.43
C ARG A 101 -8.28 5.12 -18.68
N ASP A 102 -7.36 4.18 -18.62
CA ASP A 102 -7.13 3.18 -19.65
C ASP A 102 -7.31 1.77 -19.07
N PRO A 103 -7.43 0.73 -19.91
CA PRO A 103 -7.54 -0.65 -19.42
C PRO A 103 -6.34 -1.09 -18.57
N ASP A 104 -5.15 -0.56 -18.84
CA ASP A 104 -3.88 -0.92 -18.21
C ASP A 104 -3.40 0.11 -17.18
N GLY A 105 -4.16 1.18 -16.92
CA GLY A 105 -3.75 2.16 -15.93
C GLY A 105 -4.69 3.35 -15.75
N PHE A 106 -4.41 4.16 -14.74
CA PHE A 106 -5.15 5.39 -14.49
C PHE A 106 -4.31 6.41 -13.73
N VAL A 107 -4.75 7.66 -13.81
CA VAL A 107 -4.30 8.76 -12.95
C VAL A 107 -5.52 9.29 -12.22
N GLU A 108 -5.49 9.24 -10.90
CA GLU A 108 -6.56 9.67 -10.01
C GLU A 108 -6.13 10.84 -9.14
N GLU A 109 -7.03 11.80 -8.95
CA GLU A 109 -6.93 12.85 -7.95
C GLU A 109 -7.84 12.52 -6.78
N LEU A 110 -7.31 12.61 -5.56
CA LEU A 110 -8.03 12.38 -4.31
C LEU A 110 -7.77 13.52 -3.33
N ARG A 111 -8.66 13.64 -2.34
CA ARG A 111 -8.44 14.47 -1.15
C ARG A 111 -8.54 13.66 0.13
N TRP A 112 -7.71 14.01 1.09
CA TRP A 112 -7.67 13.43 2.42
C TRP A 112 -8.35 14.41 3.37
N VAL A 113 -9.53 14.02 3.86
CA VAL A 113 -10.40 14.89 4.66
C VAL A 113 -10.59 14.29 6.05
N ALA A 114 -10.39 15.10 7.08
CA ALA A 114 -10.70 14.77 8.48
C ALA A 114 -11.32 15.99 9.17
N SER A 115 -12.29 15.77 10.05
CA SER A 115 -12.99 16.83 10.80
C SER A 115 -13.48 18.02 9.95
N GLY A 116 -13.91 17.76 8.71
CA GLY A 116 -14.40 18.79 7.79
C GLY A 116 -13.32 19.54 7.00
N THR A 117 -12.04 19.27 7.25
CA THR A 117 -10.89 19.96 6.63
C THR A 117 -10.15 19.04 5.66
N GLU A 118 -9.77 19.57 4.50
CA GLU A 118 -8.82 18.93 3.57
C GLU A 118 -7.40 19.15 4.09
N LEU A 119 -6.68 18.06 4.37
CA LEU A 119 -5.29 18.10 4.85
C LEU A 119 -4.31 17.91 3.69
N LEU A 120 -4.56 16.89 2.88
CA LEU A 120 -3.71 16.50 1.76
C LEU A 120 -4.53 16.36 0.48
N ARG A 121 -3.92 16.74 -0.64
CA ARG A 121 -4.30 16.23 -1.96
C ARG A 121 -3.40 15.08 -2.34
N GLU A 122 -3.99 14.04 -2.91
CA GLU A 122 -3.24 12.91 -3.44
C GLU A 122 -3.41 12.84 -4.95
N ARG A 123 -2.28 12.79 -5.66
CA ARG A 123 -2.25 12.32 -7.06
C ARG A 123 -1.72 10.91 -7.09
N ARG A 124 -2.52 9.97 -7.60
CA ARG A 124 -2.21 8.54 -7.67
C ARG A 124 -2.11 8.11 -9.13
N THR A 125 -0.99 7.50 -9.51
CA THR A 125 -0.80 6.91 -10.84
C THR A 125 -0.61 5.41 -10.68
N VAL A 126 -1.41 4.64 -11.41
CA VAL A 126 -1.37 3.18 -11.40
C VAL A 126 -1.21 2.68 -12.84
N ALA A 127 -0.28 1.75 -13.05
CA ALA A 127 -0.13 1.05 -14.32
C ALA A 127 0.06 -0.46 -14.10
N ALA A 128 -0.43 -1.27 -15.02
CA ALA A 128 -0.24 -2.71 -15.06
C ALA A 128 0.47 -3.10 -16.36
N THR A 129 1.64 -3.73 -16.23
CA THR A 129 2.48 -4.08 -17.39
C THR A 129 2.81 -5.56 -17.39
N GLU A 130 2.67 -6.22 -18.54
CA GLU A 130 3.11 -7.61 -18.70
C GLU A 130 4.63 -7.70 -18.62
N LEU A 131 5.15 -8.65 -17.83
CA LEU A 131 6.58 -8.92 -17.76
C LEU A 131 6.93 -10.22 -18.48
N THR A 132 6.15 -11.27 -18.27
CA THR A 132 6.29 -12.59 -18.90
C THR A 132 4.90 -13.21 -19.04
N ASP A 133 4.82 -14.40 -19.62
CA ASP A 133 3.57 -15.16 -19.70
C ASP A 133 3.00 -15.58 -18.33
N THR A 134 3.80 -15.47 -17.27
CA THR A 134 3.49 -15.87 -15.88
C THR A 134 3.64 -14.75 -14.85
N ALA A 135 4.00 -13.54 -15.25
CA ALA A 135 4.21 -12.42 -14.34
C ALA A 135 3.87 -11.07 -14.97
N TRP A 136 3.34 -10.17 -14.14
CA TRP A 136 3.07 -8.78 -14.50
C TRP A 136 3.51 -7.84 -13.36
N ALA A 137 3.59 -6.55 -13.62
CA ALA A 137 3.93 -5.54 -12.62
C ALA A 137 2.80 -4.54 -12.41
N LEU A 138 2.49 -4.28 -11.14
CA LEU A 138 1.71 -3.13 -10.69
C LEU A 138 2.69 -2.00 -10.34
N ASP A 139 2.72 -0.95 -11.14
CA ASP A 139 3.39 0.30 -10.81
C ASP A 139 2.41 1.22 -10.08
N PHE A 140 2.75 1.59 -8.85
CA PHE A 140 1.91 2.43 -7.99
C PHE A 140 2.72 3.64 -7.51
N THR A 141 2.37 4.81 -8.02
CA THR A 141 2.91 6.09 -7.55
C THR A 141 1.82 6.87 -6.81
N PHE A 142 2.16 7.41 -5.64
CA PHE A 142 1.33 8.40 -4.96
C PHE A 142 2.14 9.63 -4.58
N SER A 143 1.51 10.79 -4.70
CA SER A 143 2.06 12.10 -4.31
C SER A 143 1.10 12.73 -3.31
N LEU A 144 1.57 13.12 -2.13
CA LEU A 144 0.76 13.78 -1.09
C LEU A 144 1.20 15.23 -0.96
N THR A 145 0.34 16.16 -1.35
CA THR A 145 0.57 17.60 -1.29
C THR A 145 -0.16 18.20 -0.09
N ASN A 146 0.55 18.96 0.76
CA ASN A 146 -0.07 19.69 1.86
C ASN A 146 -0.91 20.86 1.32
N THR A 147 -2.19 20.87 1.67
CA THR A 147 -3.16 21.90 1.23
C THR A 147 -3.46 22.95 2.29
N THR A 148 -2.92 22.77 3.49
CA THR A 148 -3.15 23.67 4.63
C THR A 148 -2.13 24.81 4.63
N GLY A 149 -2.41 25.85 5.44
CA GLY A 149 -1.50 26.97 5.64
C GLY A 149 -0.40 26.73 6.68
N GLN A 150 -0.28 25.52 7.23
CA GLN A 150 0.69 25.14 8.26
C GLN A 150 1.36 23.80 7.89
N PRO A 151 2.51 23.44 8.47
CA PRO A 151 3.09 22.12 8.25
C PRO A 151 2.11 20.99 8.65
N VAL A 152 2.04 19.93 7.84
CA VAL A 152 1.29 18.71 8.15
C VAL A 152 2.28 17.59 8.46
N SER A 153 2.10 16.91 9.59
CA SER A 153 3.00 15.85 10.02
C SER A 153 2.45 14.44 9.75
N ILE A 154 3.18 13.62 8.99
CA ILE A 154 2.90 12.20 8.80
C ILE A 154 3.65 11.36 9.85
N GLY A 155 2.93 10.48 10.53
CA GLY A 155 3.48 9.56 11.52
C GLY A 155 3.02 8.11 11.33
N SER A 156 3.56 7.25 12.19
CA SER A 156 3.17 5.86 12.37
C SER A 156 3.08 5.53 13.86
N PRO A 157 2.51 4.38 14.26
CA PRO A 157 2.58 3.94 15.65
C PRO A 157 4.01 3.87 16.18
N ALA A 158 5.01 3.53 15.34
CA ALA A 158 6.41 3.53 15.75
C ALA A 158 6.91 4.93 16.15
N THR A 159 6.62 5.96 15.36
CA THR A 159 6.95 7.35 15.74
C THR A 159 6.16 7.82 16.96
N ASN A 160 5.02 7.17 17.23
CA ASN A 160 4.18 7.44 18.39
C ASN A 160 4.53 6.56 19.61
N GLY A 161 5.62 5.79 19.57
CA GLY A 161 6.13 5.03 20.71
C GLY A 161 5.85 3.53 20.70
N ARG A 162 5.44 2.94 19.56
CA ARG A 162 5.27 1.48 19.38
C ARG A 162 6.38 0.89 18.48
N PRO A 163 7.56 0.54 19.02
CA PRO A 163 8.64 -0.07 18.23
C PRO A 163 8.14 -1.24 17.38
N GLY A 164 8.60 -1.32 16.12
CA GLY A 164 8.21 -2.39 15.19
C GLY A 164 6.81 -2.28 14.58
N ALA A 165 6.07 -1.20 14.84
CA ALA A 165 4.74 -0.96 14.27
C ALA A 165 4.74 0.23 13.30
N ALA A 166 5.73 0.27 12.41
CA ALA A 166 5.99 1.41 11.53
C ALA A 166 5.22 1.34 10.20
N TYR A 167 3.98 0.84 10.22
CA TYR A 167 3.13 0.77 9.03
C TYR A 167 2.59 2.16 8.67
N GLY A 168 2.42 2.41 7.38
CA GLY A 168 1.91 3.67 6.84
C GLY A 168 2.58 4.03 5.51
N GLY A 169 1.80 4.55 4.56
CA GLY A 169 2.21 4.77 3.17
C GLY A 169 1.55 3.75 2.24
N PHE A 170 2.30 3.25 1.25
CA PHE A 170 1.86 2.13 0.43
C PHE A 170 1.72 0.87 1.30
N PHE A 171 0.61 0.16 1.17
CA PHE A 171 0.39 -1.10 1.86
C PHE A 171 -0.37 -2.10 0.99
N TRP A 172 0.05 -3.36 1.08
CA TRP A 172 -0.54 -4.52 0.44
C TRP A 172 -0.96 -5.51 1.52
N ARG A 173 -2.27 -5.69 1.70
CA ARG A 173 -2.84 -6.80 2.47
C ARG A 173 -2.93 -8.02 1.57
N ALA A 174 -1.99 -8.97 1.75
CA ALA A 174 -1.95 -10.19 0.94
C ALA A 174 -2.95 -11.23 1.47
N ARG A 175 -3.30 -12.19 0.62
CA ARG A 175 -4.17 -13.31 1.01
C ARG A 175 -3.53 -14.10 2.16
N LYS A 176 -4.31 -14.56 3.13
CA LYS A 176 -3.88 -15.50 4.17
C LYS A 176 -4.10 -16.93 3.69
N GLU A 177 -3.14 -17.80 3.98
CA GLU A 177 -3.20 -19.22 3.70
C GLU A 177 -3.02 -20.01 5.01
N ALA A 178 -3.13 -21.34 4.93
CA ALA A 178 -2.89 -22.22 6.08
C ALA A 178 -1.45 -22.14 6.58
N THR A 179 -0.49 -21.87 5.70
CA THR A 179 0.92 -21.67 6.02
C THR A 179 1.30 -20.21 5.74
N ALA A 180 2.12 -19.63 6.62
CA ALA A 180 2.63 -18.28 6.42
C ALA A 180 3.47 -18.22 5.13
N PRO A 181 3.33 -17.15 4.33
CA PRO A 181 4.12 -16.98 3.13
C PRO A 181 5.60 -16.80 3.47
N ARG A 182 6.47 -17.28 2.58
CA ARG A 182 7.91 -17.06 2.68
C ARG A 182 8.23 -15.59 2.44
N VAL A 183 8.98 -14.99 3.36
CA VAL A 183 9.50 -13.62 3.25
C VAL A 183 10.98 -13.66 2.93
N PHE A 184 11.43 -12.97 1.89
CA PHE A 184 12.85 -12.98 1.51
C PHE A 184 13.27 -11.70 0.77
N THR A 185 14.55 -11.40 0.78
CA THR A 185 15.15 -10.32 -0.04
C THR A 185 16.26 -10.91 -0.91
N ALA A 186 17.21 -10.11 -1.40
CA ALA A 186 18.43 -10.66 -1.96
C ALA A 186 19.30 -11.35 -0.89
N GLU A 187 19.31 -10.81 0.34
CA GLU A 187 20.32 -11.14 1.36
C GLU A 187 19.75 -11.79 2.63
N ALA A 188 18.45 -11.66 2.88
CA ALA A 188 17.81 -12.11 4.12
C ALA A 188 16.59 -13.00 3.85
N GLU A 189 16.19 -13.78 4.85
CA GLU A 189 14.99 -14.62 4.84
C GLU A 189 14.27 -14.58 6.19
N GLY A 190 12.94 -14.67 6.16
CA GLY A 190 12.08 -14.67 7.34
C GLY A 190 11.65 -13.26 7.74
N GLU A 191 10.45 -13.17 8.34
CA GLU A 191 9.86 -11.90 8.77
C GLU A 191 10.81 -11.11 9.67
N ALA A 192 11.38 -11.76 10.69
CA ALA A 192 12.24 -11.09 11.68
C ALA A 192 13.50 -10.46 11.09
N ALA A 193 14.07 -11.06 10.03
CA ALA A 193 15.29 -10.56 9.39
C ALA A 193 15.00 -9.40 8.42
N VAL A 194 13.77 -9.33 7.88
CA VAL A 194 13.37 -8.38 6.83
C VAL A 194 12.58 -7.19 7.39
N HIS A 195 11.79 -7.40 8.44
CA HIS A 195 10.95 -6.38 9.03
C HIS A 195 11.74 -5.17 9.54
N GLY A 196 11.33 -3.97 9.13
CA GLY A 196 11.97 -2.71 9.50
C GLY A 196 13.35 -2.51 8.87
N ARG A 197 13.70 -3.30 7.83
CA ARG A 197 14.97 -3.18 7.10
C ARG A 197 14.76 -2.63 5.70
N ARG A 198 15.77 -1.92 5.20
CA ARG A 198 15.84 -1.52 3.79
C ARG A 198 16.38 -2.69 2.97
N ALA A 199 15.80 -2.90 1.80
CA ALA A 199 16.30 -3.83 0.79
C ALA A 199 15.86 -3.33 -0.59
N GLY A 200 16.65 -3.61 -1.63
CA GLY A 200 16.31 -3.20 -3.00
C GLY A 200 14.97 -3.76 -3.48
N TRP A 201 14.60 -4.94 -2.97
CA TRP A 201 13.27 -5.54 -3.13
C TRP A 201 12.96 -6.49 -1.97
N LEU A 202 11.68 -6.81 -1.81
CA LEU A 202 11.14 -7.78 -0.85
C LEU A 202 10.22 -8.76 -1.58
N GLY A 203 10.46 -10.05 -1.44
CA GLY A 203 9.61 -11.14 -1.90
C GLY A 203 8.69 -11.67 -0.80
N LEU A 204 7.43 -11.91 -1.16
CA LEU A 204 6.42 -12.59 -0.35
C LEU A 204 5.82 -13.71 -1.22
N ALA A 205 6.08 -14.97 -0.89
CA ALA A 205 5.62 -16.12 -1.68
C ALA A 205 4.68 -17.01 -0.88
N GLY A 206 3.46 -17.22 -1.40
CA GLY A 206 2.53 -18.21 -0.88
C GLY A 206 2.73 -19.58 -1.51
N SER A 207 1.68 -20.41 -1.53
CA SER A 207 1.73 -21.75 -2.13
C SER A 207 1.83 -21.75 -3.66
N ASP A 208 1.12 -20.85 -4.33
CA ASP A 208 0.98 -20.81 -5.79
C ASP A 208 1.13 -19.40 -6.41
N TRP A 209 1.70 -18.46 -5.65
CA TRP A 209 1.92 -17.07 -6.10
C TRP A 209 3.13 -16.45 -5.42
N THR A 210 3.71 -15.43 -6.08
CA THR A 210 4.76 -14.59 -5.52
C THR A 210 4.48 -13.12 -5.78
N LEU A 211 4.64 -12.29 -4.75
CA LEU A 211 4.71 -10.84 -4.85
C LEU A 211 6.15 -10.39 -4.62
N VAL A 212 6.68 -9.51 -5.48
CA VAL A 212 8.00 -8.91 -5.27
C VAL A 212 7.89 -7.38 -5.34
N PHE A 213 8.10 -6.73 -4.21
CA PHE A 213 7.95 -5.29 -4.02
C PHE A 213 9.30 -4.60 -4.18
N ALA A 214 9.34 -3.50 -4.94
CA ALA A 214 10.54 -2.70 -5.15
C ALA A 214 10.24 -1.21 -5.02
N GLY A 215 11.10 -0.49 -4.30
CA GLY A 215 11.13 0.97 -4.35
C GLY A 215 11.74 1.43 -5.68
N ALA A 216 10.96 2.12 -6.50
CA ALA A 216 11.37 2.47 -7.86
C ALA A 216 12.09 3.83 -7.96
N THR A 217 12.21 4.56 -6.85
CA THR A 217 12.99 5.81 -6.75
C THR A 217 13.96 5.72 -5.58
N ASP A 218 15.03 6.51 -5.61
CA ASP A 218 15.99 6.59 -4.50
C ASP A 218 15.32 7.01 -3.19
N THR A 219 14.29 7.86 -3.27
CA THR A 219 13.49 8.25 -2.11
C THR A 219 12.70 7.08 -1.55
N THR A 220 11.99 6.31 -2.38
CA THR A 220 11.25 5.13 -1.91
C THR A 220 12.18 4.04 -1.37
N ARG A 221 13.38 3.85 -1.94
CA ARG A 221 14.36 2.86 -1.44
C ARG A 221 14.90 3.18 -0.04
N ARG A 222 14.72 4.41 0.45
CA ARG A 222 15.07 4.79 1.83
C ARG A 222 13.99 4.43 2.83
N ASP A 223 12.78 4.09 2.40
CA ASP A 223 11.75 3.60 3.31
C ASP A 223 12.06 2.13 3.67
N PRO A 224 12.15 1.76 4.95
CA PRO A 224 12.23 0.37 5.35
C PRO A 224 10.94 -0.39 4.98
N TRP A 225 11.06 -1.70 4.78
CA TRP A 225 9.91 -2.55 4.55
C TRP A 225 9.21 -2.88 5.88
N PHE A 226 7.92 -2.58 5.97
CA PHE A 226 7.04 -3.17 6.97
C PHE A 226 6.54 -4.50 6.42
N VAL A 227 6.86 -5.60 7.08
CA VAL A 227 6.34 -6.94 6.72
C VAL A 227 5.73 -7.65 7.91
N ARG A 228 4.61 -8.33 7.67
CA ARG A 228 4.00 -9.35 8.51
C ARG A 228 3.71 -10.56 7.62
N ALA A 229 3.90 -11.76 8.14
CA ALA A 229 3.62 -13.03 7.49
C ALA A 229 2.81 -13.96 8.40
N ASP A 230 3.25 -14.13 9.66
CA ASP A 230 2.65 -15.11 10.58
C ASP A 230 1.29 -14.68 11.12
N GLU A 231 1.18 -13.46 11.65
CA GLU A 231 -0.08 -12.92 12.18
C GLU A 231 -1.06 -12.69 11.02
N TYR A 232 -0.56 -11.98 10.01
CA TYR A 232 -1.21 -11.80 8.73
C TYR A 232 -0.20 -11.46 7.63
N PRO A 233 -0.44 -11.87 6.38
CA PRO A 233 0.37 -11.43 5.25
C PRO A 233 0.12 -9.96 4.90
N GLY A 234 1.12 -9.10 5.12
CA GLY A 234 1.04 -7.69 4.78
C GLY A 234 2.41 -7.08 4.54
N VAL A 235 2.54 -6.29 3.47
CA VAL A 235 3.78 -5.58 3.11
C VAL A 235 3.49 -4.12 2.89
N GLY A 236 4.31 -3.23 3.45
CA GLY A 236 4.25 -1.80 3.20
C GLY A 236 5.62 -1.16 3.06
N SER A 237 5.64 -0.01 2.38
CA SER A 237 6.80 0.87 2.31
C SER A 237 6.63 1.94 3.41
N SER A 238 7.37 1.80 4.51
CA SER A 238 7.18 2.59 5.72
C SER A 238 7.56 4.05 5.53
N LEU A 239 6.56 4.89 5.25
CA LEU A 239 6.74 6.32 4.99
C LEU A 239 7.31 7.08 6.19
N ALA A 240 6.84 6.77 7.40
CA ALA A 240 7.28 7.35 8.67
C ALA A 240 7.81 6.25 9.59
N HIS A 241 8.98 5.67 9.25
CA HIS A 241 9.52 4.54 10.00
C HIS A 241 10.07 4.92 11.37
N THR A 242 11.08 5.80 11.37
CA THR A 242 11.83 6.22 12.57
C THR A 242 11.41 7.61 13.02
N GLU A 243 11.22 8.51 12.07
CA GLU A 243 10.87 9.91 12.30
C GLU A 243 9.56 10.22 11.58
N ARG A 244 8.85 11.23 12.11
CA ARG A 244 7.69 11.79 11.42
C ARG A 244 8.16 12.56 10.18
N VAL A 245 7.36 12.56 9.13
CA VAL A 245 7.64 13.28 7.89
C VAL A 245 6.84 14.58 7.88
N PRO A 246 7.47 15.75 8.04
CA PRO A 246 6.79 17.03 7.85
C PRO A 246 6.57 17.29 6.36
N ILE A 247 5.45 17.91 6.02
CA ILE A 247 5.18 18.45 4.69
C ILE A 247 4.83 19.91 4.88
N GLU A 248 5.71 20.80 4.41
CA GLU A 248 5.49 22.25 4.47
C GLU A 248 4.29 22.68 3.59
N PRO A 249 3.66 23.84 3.84
CA PRO A 249 2.55 24.33 3.03
C PRO A 249 2.85 24.32 1.53
N GLY A 250 2.02 23.64 0.75
CA GLY A 250 2.19 23.50 -0.70
C GLY A 250 3.27 22.50 -1.16
N GLU A 251 4.08 21.95 -0.24
CA GLU A 251 5.05 20.92 -0.59
C GLU A 251 4.42 19.55 -0.77
N THR A 252 5.17 18.66 -1.42
CA THR A 252 4.70 17.34 -1.83
C THR A 252 5.72 16.25 -1.51
N VAL A 253 5.26 15.15 -0.93
CA VAL A 253 6.05 13.92 -0.80
C VAL A 253 5.57 12.89 -1.82
N VAL A 254 6.51 12.18 -2.44
CA VAL A 254 6.20 11.20 -3.50
C VAL A 254 6.82 9.85 -3.16
N ARG A 255 6.10 8.77 -3.45
CA ARG A 255 6.63 7.41 -3.46
C ARG A 255 6.13 6.65 -4.68
N ARG A 256 7.01 5.82 -5.25
CA ARG A 256 6.70 4.89 -6.34
C ARG A 256 7.15 3.50 -5.94
N VAL A 257 6.18 2.59 -5.80
CA VAL A 257 6.40 1.18 -5.51
C VAL A 257 5.97 0.38 -6.73
N VAL A 258 6.86 -0.49 -7.22
CA VAL A 258 6.54 -1.43 -8.28
C VAL A 258 6.47 -2.82 -7.67
N THR A 259 5.35 -3.50 -7.87
CA THR A 259 5.12 -4.86 -7.35
C THR A 259 4.99 -5.82 -8.51
N VAL A 260 5.91 -6.77 -8.62
CA VAL A 260 5.75 -7.93 -9.48
C VAL A 260 4.72 -8.87 -8.86
N VAL A 261 3.77 -9.33 -9.67
CA VAL A 261 2.77 -10.34 -9.33
C VAL A 261 2.99 -11.52 -10.26
N ALA A 262 3.41 -12.66 -9.71
CA ALA A 262 3.80 -13.83 -10.47
C ALA A 262 2.99 -15.08 -10.06
N ASP A 263 2.72 -15.92 -11.05
CA ASP A 263 2.25 -17.28 -10.85
C ASP A 263 3.36 -18.13 -10.20
N GLY A 264 2.99 -18.98 -9.26
CA GLY A 264 3.92 -19.90 -8.58
C GLY A 264 4.90 -19.21 -7.62
N THR A 265 5.87 -20.01 -7.17
CA THR A 265 6.92 -19.57 -6.24
C THR A 265 8.18 -19.21 -7.02
N LEU A 266 8.73 -18.02 -6.75
CA LEU A 266 10.00 -17.59 -7.34
C LEU A 266 11.17 -17.81 -6.38
N ASP A 267 12.33 -18.13 -6.93
CA ASP A 267 13.60 -18.03 -6.22
C ASP A 267 14.13 -16.58 -6.20
N ARG A 268 15.27 -16.36 -5.52
CA ARG A 268 15.89 -15.03 -5.39
C ARG A 268 16.39 -14.47 -6.72
N GLY A 269 16.89 -15.33 -7.61
CA GLY A 269 17.42 -14.94 -8.90
C GLY A 269 16.31 -14.51 -9.86
N GLU A 270 15.24 -15.30 -9.90
CA GLU A 270 14.02 -15.00 -10.68
C GLU A 270 13.35 -13.71 -10.20
N ALA A 271 13.14 -13.56 -8.89
CA ALA A 271 12.60 -12.36 -8.29
C ALA A 271 13.43 -11.11 -8.64
N ALA A 272 14.76 -11.19 -8.52
CA ALA A 272 15.65 -10.09 -8.85
C ALA A 272 15.62 -9.75 -10.35
N ALA A 273 15.49 -10.75 -11.24
CA ALA A 273 15.40 -10.53 -12.68
C ALA A 273 14.09 -9.82 -13.06
N LEU A 274 12.95 -10.25 -12.51
CA LEU A 274 11.66 -9.62 -12.76
C LEU A 274 11.61 -8.19 -12.22
N VAL A 275 12.17 -7.94 -11.03
CA VAL A 275 12.27 -6.57 -10.49
C VAL A 275 13.07 -5.68 -11.44
N ARG A 276 14.25 -6.12 -11.91
CA ARG A 276 15.04 -5.33 -12.88
C ARG A 276 14.25 -5.02 -14.13
N LYS A 277 13.50 -5.99 -14.66
CA LYS A 277 12.62 -5.77 -15.82
C LYS A 277 11.52 -4.76 -15.53
N ALA A 278 10.88 -4.84 -14.36
CA ALA A 278 9.75 -4.02 -13.98
C ALA A 278 10.12 -2.56 -13.63
N VAL A 279 11.32 -2.32 -13.09
CA VAL A 279 11.77 -0.96 -12.73
C VAL A 279 12.62 -0.27 -13.80
N SER A 280 12.94 -0.98 -14.89
CA SER A 280 13.63 -0.37 -16.03
C SER A 280 12.65 0.56 -16.78
N PRO A 281 13.09 1.76 -17.21
CA PRO A 281 12.27 2.70 -17.97
C PRO A 281 11.90 2.17 -19.36
#